data_AF-A0A089M8P9-F1
#
_entry.id   AF-A0A089M8P9-F1
#
_cell.length_a   1.000
_cell.length_b   1.000
_cell.length_c   1.000
_cell.angle_alpha   90.00
_cell.angle_beta   90.00
_cell.angle_gamma   90.00
#
_symmetry.space_group_name_H-M   'P 1'
#
loop_
_entity.id
_entity.type
_entity.pdbx_description
1 polymer ?
#
loop_
_entity_poly.entity_id
_entity_poly.type
_entity_poly.pdbx_seq_one_letter_code
_entity_poly.pdbx_strand_id
1 'polypeptide(L)'
;MNNVDAKVVIITGASSGIGEAAARLLAQKGAKVVLAARRAEKLQAIVQEITEEGGVAAAFQADVASSVEVQKLAQYALARYGRIDVLVNNAGVMPVSRLSELRIAEWEQMIDVNIKGVLYGIAAVLPTMREQQGGHIINIASVAGHEVSPASSVYSATKFAVRAISEGLRQEESPTSRIRSTIISPGITESELVNTVKSPEVQAMAGHFSALSISSSRIADAILYAVNQPEDTGVNEIVIRPTVQP
;
A
#
# COMPACT_ATOMS: atom_id res chain seq x y z
N MET A 1 13.18 7.12 -19.55
CA MET A 1 12.99 5.66 -19.43
C MET A 1 11.62 5.41 -18.82
N ASN A 2 10.79 4.59 -19.44
CA ASN A 2 9.47 4.19 -18.92
C ASN A 2 9.51 2.69 -18.57
N ASN A 3 10.16 2.35 -17.46
CA ASN A 3 10.28 0.98 -16.96
C ASN A 3 8.98 0.48 -16.32
N VAL A 4 7.89 1.24 -16.41
CA VAL A 4 6.56 0.93 -15.88
C VAL A 4 5.68 0.31 -16.95
N ASP A 5 5.95 0.60 -18.22
CA ASP A 5 5.15 0.15 -19.35
C ASP A 5 4.97 -1.37 -19.35
N ALA A 6 3.74 -1.81 -19.62
CA ALA A 6 3.29 -3.20 -19.64
C ALA A 6 3.44 -4.01 -18.34
N LYS A 7 4.01 -3.46 -17.25
CA LYS A 7 4.09 -4.15 -15.95
C LYS A 7 2.70 -4.45 -15.40
N VAL A 8 2.54 -5.63 -14.80
CA VAL A 8 1.33 -6.01 -14.06
C VAL A 8 1.48 -5.61 -12.61
N VAL A 9 0.63 -4.70 -12.15
CA VAL A 9 0.72 -4.11 -10.82
C VAL A 9 -0.54 -4.40 -10.01
N ILE A 10 -0.41 -5.15 -8.92
CA ILE A 10 -1.48 -5.36 -7.95
C ILE A 10 -1.42 -4.24 -6.91
N ILE A 11 -2.55 -3.58 -6.64
CA ILE A 11 -2.65 -2.48 -5.66
C ILE A 11 -3.77 -2.79 -4.68
N THR A 12 -3.42 -3.01 -3.41
CA THR A 12 -4.42 -3.20 -2.34
C THR A 12 -4.86 -1.85 -1.76
N GLY A 13 -6.10 -1.76 -1.28
CA GLY A 13 -6.65 -0.50 -0.79
C GLY A 13 -6.87 0.53 -1.90
N ALA A 14 -7.08 0.09 -3.15
CA ALA A 14 -7.15 0.95 -4.33
C ALA A 14 -8.46 1.73 -4.49
N SER A 15 -9.44 1.56 -3.58
CA SER A 15 -10.76 2.22 -3.67
C SER A 15 -10.81 3.68 -3.20
N SER A 16 -9.67 4.26 -2.79
CA SER A 16 -9.55 5.66 -2.36
C SER A 16 -8.09 6.05 -2.11
N GLY A 17 -7.81 7.35 -1.98
CA GLY A 17 -6.57 7.87 -1.40
C GLY A 17 -5.32 7.48 -2.18
N ILE A 18 -4.25 7.06 -1.47
CA ILE A 18 -2.95 6.72 -2.06
C ILE A 18 -3.07 5.60 -3.09
N GLY A 19 -3.82 4.54 -2.78
CA GLY A 19 -3.98 3.38 -3.68
C GLY A 19 -4.68 3.75 -4.99
N GLU A 20 -5.72 4.58 -4.92
CA GLU A 20 -6.41 5.10 -6.11
C GLU A 20 -5.48 5.99 -6.95
N ALA A 21 -4.81 6.96 -6.30
CA ALA A 21 -3.90 7.87 -6.98
C ALA A 21 -2.76 7.11 -7.68
N ALA A 22 -2.21 6.08 -7.03
CA ALA A 22 -1.20 5.20 -7.61
C ALA A 22 -1.75 4.38 -8.80
N ALA A 23 -2.97 3.85 -8.69
CA ALA A 23 -3.58 3.09 -9.77
C ALA A 23 -3.74 3.92 -11.05
N ARG A 24 -4.28 5.14 -10.93
CA ARG A 24 -4.45 6.07 -12.05
C ARG A 24 -3.11 6.45 -12.66
N LEU A 25 -2.15 6.88 -11.83
CA LEU A 25 -0.85 7.32 -12.29
C LEU A 25 -0.07 6.19 -12.99
N LEU A 26 -0.06 4.98 -12.42
CA LEU A 26 0.65 3.83 -13.03
C LEU A 26 -0.01 3.38 -14.33
N ALA A 27 -1.35 3.37 -14.40
CA ALA A 27 -2.06 3.04 -15.64
C ALA A 27 -1.77 4.06 -16.75
N GLN A 28 -1.72 5.36 -16.42
CA GLN A 28 -1.31 6.43 -17.36
C GLN A 28 0.14 6.26 -17.86
N LYS A 29 0.98 5.51 -17.14
CA LYS A 29 2.35 5.17 -17.56
C LYS A 29 2.45 3.83 -18.31
N GLY A 30 1.32 3.20 -18.62
CA GLY A 30 1.24 1.96 -19.41
C GLY A 30 1.20 0.67 -18.58
N ALA A 31 1.14 0.76 -17.25
CA ALA A 31 0.97 -0.43 -16.42
C ALA A 31 -0.44 -1.03 -16.56
N LYS A 32 -0.51 -2.36 -16.44
CA LYS A 32 -1.77 -3.11 -16.29
C LYS A 32 -2.06 -3.23 -14.79
N VAL A 33 -3.01 -2.46 -14.29
CA VAL A 33 -3.29 -2.38 -12.85
C VAL A 33 -4.43 -3.30 -12.43
N VAL A 34 -4.22 -4.06 -11.34
CA VAL A 34 -5.25 -4.86 -10.67
C VAL A 34 -5.57 -4.20 -9.34
N LEU A 35 -6.77 -3.62 -9.25
CA LEU A 35 -7.22 -2.83 -8.12
C LEU A 35 -7.98 -3.72 -7.14
N ALA A 36 -7.53 -3.78 -5.89
CA ALA A 36 -8.14 -4.59 -4.85
C ALA A 36 -8.57 -3.77 -3.64
N ALA A 37 -9.82 -3.96 -3.21
CA ALA A 37 -10.38 -3.43 -1.97
C ALA A 37 -11.74 -4.08 -1.68
N ARG A 38 -12.30 -3.80 -0.50
CA ARG A 38 -13.62 -4.31 -0.08
C ARG A 38 -14.80 -3.66 -0.82
N ARG A 39 -14.63 -2.41 -1.29
CA ARG A 39 -15.71 -1.60 -1.90
C ARG A 39 -15.73 -1.79 -3.42
N ALA A 40 -16.44 -2.81 -3.89
CA ALA A 40 -16.48 -3.18 -5.30
C ALA A 40 -16.93 -2.04 -6.23
N GLU A 41 -17.97 -1.29 -5.85
CA GLU A 41 -18.53 -0.19 -6.66
C GLU A 41 -17.49 0.91 -6.94
N LYS A 42 -16.75 1.34 -5.90
CA LYS A 42 -15.67 2.33 -6.06
C LYS A 42 -14.56 1.82 -6.98
N LEU A 43 -14.21 0.53 -6.88
CA LEU A 43 -13.19 -0.06 -7.76
C LEU A 43 -13.64 -0.04 -9.22
N GLN A 44 -14.90 -0.40 -9.49
CA GLN A 44 -15.44 -0.43 -10.86
C GLN A 44 -15.46 0.97 -11.49
N ALA A 45 -15.84 2.00 -10.72
CA ALA A 45 -15.78 3.39 -11.19
C ALA A 45 -14.36 3.79 -11.60
N ILE A 46 -13.35 3.51 -10.75
CA ILE A 46 -11.95 3.82 -11.05
C ILE A 46 -11.45 3.02 -12.27
N VAL A 47 -11.82 1.74 -12.39
CA VAL A 47 -11.48 0.92 -13.57
C VAL A 47 -12.06 1.55 -14.84
N GLN A 48 -13.35 1.94 -14.81
CA GLN A 48 -14.01 2.56 -15.94
C GLN A 48 -13.27 3.83 -16.38
N GLU A 49 -12.99 4.74 -15.45
CA GLU A 49 -12.28 5.98 -15.75
C GLU A 49 -10.88 5.73 -16.33
N ILE A 50 -10.11 4.78 -15.75
CA ILE A 50 -8.80 4.40 -16.30
C ILE A 50 -8.94 3.86 -17.73
N THR A 51 -9.96 3.05 -18.00
CA THR A 51 -10.17 2.49 -19.34
C THR A 51 -10.64 3.52 -20.37
N GLU A 52 -11.44 4.50 -19.96
CA GLU A 52 -11.87 5.63 -20.79
C GLU A 52 -10.68 6.53 -21.17
N GLU A 53 -9.70 6.66 -20.29
CA GLU A 53 -8.40 7.32 -20.55
C GLU A 53 -7.44 6.47 -21.40
N GLY A 54 -7.84 5.26 -21.80
CA GLY A 54 -7.04 4.34 -22.63
C GLY A 54 -6.05 3.45 -21.86
N GLY A 55 -6.12 3.45 -20.52
CA GLY A 55 -5.33 2.58 -19.66
C GLY A 55 -5.91 1.17 -19.53
N VAL A 56 -5.16 0.27 -18.88
CA VAL A 56 -5.59 -1.11 -18.62
C VAL A 56 -5.76 -1.35 -17.13
N ALA A 57 -7.01 -1.58 -16.71
CA ALA A 57 -7.33 -1.84 -15.32
C ALA A 57 -8.30 -3.03 -15.15
N ALA A 58 -8.25 -3.66 -13.98
CA ALA A 58 -9.21 -4.68 -13.57
C ALA A 58 -9.48 -4.57 -12.06
N ALA A 59 -10.73 -4.76 -11.65
CA ALA A 59 -11.13 -4.73 -10.25
C ALA A 59 -11.27 -6.16 -9.70
N PHE A 60 -10.83 -6.36 -8.45
CA PHE A 60 -11.04 -7.59 -7.70
C PHE A 60 -11.43 -7.24 -6.26
N GLN A 61 -12.62 -7.65 -5.84
CA GLN A 61 -13.06 -7.42 -4.46
C GLN A 61 -12.34 -8.39 -3.52
N ALA A 62 -11.62 -7.85 -2.53
CA ALA A 62 -10.92 -8.66 -1.52
C ALA A 62 -10.79 -7.89 -0.20
N ASP A 63 -10.84 -8.63 0.91
CA ASP A 63 -10.34 -8.21 2.21
C ASP A 63 -8.90 -8.71 2.41
N VAL A 64 -7.97 -7.79 2.66
CA VAL A 64 -6.56 -8.14 2.89
C VAL A 64 -6.35 -8.89 4.20
N ALA A 65 -7.29 -8.83 5.15
CA ALA A 65 -7.24 -9.64 6.37
C ALA A 65 -7.52 -11.14 6.09
N SER A 66 -7.99 -11.50 4.90
CA SER A 66 -8.27 -12.87 4.48
C SER A 66 -7.17 -13.40 3.55
N SER A 67 -6.31 -14.29 4.05
CA SER A 67 -5.23 -14.89 3.25
C SER A 67 -5.75 -15.61 2.00
N VAL A 68 -6.93 -16.22 2.09
CA VAL A 68 -7.59 -16.90 0.97
C VAL A 68 -7.99 -15.91 -0.13
N GLU A 69 -8.53 -14.75 0.24
CA GLU A 69 -8.93 -13.74 -0.74
C GLU A 69 -7.73 -13.06 -1.40
N VAL A 70 -6.66 -12.79 -0.63
CA VAL A 70 -5.41 -12.25 -1.18
C VAL A 70 -4.73 -13.24 -2.12
N GLN A 71 -4.80 -14.55 -1.82
CA GLN A 71 -4.32 -15.58 -2.74
C GLN A 71 -5.13 -15.60 -4.04
N LYS A 72 -6.46 -15.51 -3.95
CA LYS A 72 -7.33 -15.44 -5.14
C LYS A 72 -7.07 -14.18 -5.97
N LEU A 73 -6.74 -13.06 -5.34
CA LEU A 73 -6.34 -11.82 -6.02
C LEU A 73 -5.07 -12.03 -6.87
N ALA A 74 -4.03 -12.65 -6.31
CA ALA A 74 -2.81 -12.97 -7.07
C ALA A 74 -3.11 -13.93 -8.23
N GLN A 75 -3.88 -14.99 -7.98
CA GLN A 75 -4.32 -15.93 -9.03
C GLN A 75 -5.12 -15.23 -10.14
N TYR A 76 -5.99 -14.29 -9.78
CA TYR A 76 -6.74 -13.49 -10.76
C TYR A 76 -5.82 -12.67 -11.66
N ALA A 77 -4.82 -11.99 -11.08
CA ALA A 77 -3.84 -11.23 -11.85
C ALA A 77 -3.04 -12.13 -12.81
N LEU A 78 -2.62 -13.31 -12.34
CA LEU A 78 -1.90 -14.31 -13.14
C LEU A 78 -2.76 -14.87 -14.27
N ALA A 79 -4.00 -15.27 -13.98
CA ALA A 79 -4.91 -15.80 -14.99
C ALA A 79 -5.19 -14.76 -16.09
N ARG A 80 -5.23 -13.47 -15.72
CA ARG A 80 -5.56 -12.39 -16.65
C ARG A 80 -4.38 -11.88 -17.47
N TYR A 81 -3.18 -11.81 -16.86
CA TYR A 81 -2.04 -11.13 -17.46
C TYR A 81 -0.76 -11.99 -17.54
N GLY A 82 -0.79 -13.21 -16.99
CA GLY A 82 0.28 -14.21 -17.09
C GLY A 82 1.51 -13.95 -16.20
N ARG A 83 1.55 -12.83 -15.47
CA ARG A 83 2.69 -12.41 -14.64
C ARG A 83 2.24 -11.43 -13.54
N ILE A 84 3.09 -11.22 -12.54
CA ILE A 84 2.94 -10.18 -11.51
C ILE A 84 4.28 -9.48 -11.33
N ASP A 85 4.38 -8.22 -11.72
CA ASP A 85 5.65 -7.48 -11.68
C ASP A 85 5.79 -6.63 -10.42
N VAL A 86 4.68 -6.07 -9.93
CA VAL A 86 4.67 -5.20 -8.75
C VAL A 86 3.49 -5.53 -7.85
N LEU A 87 3.74 -5.58 -6.55
CA LEU A 87 2.72 -5.55 -5.51
C LEU A 87 2.86 -4.25 -4.72
N VAL A 88 1.78 -3.47 -4.63
CA VAL A 88 1.67 -2.31 -3.73
C VAL A 88 0.74 -2.69 -2.58
N ASN A 89 1.33 -3.08 -1.45
CA ASN A 89 0.64 -3.26 -0.18
C ASN A 89 0.30 -1.89 0.42
N ASN A 90 -0.82 -1.33 -0.01
CA ASN A 90 -1.29 -0.01 0.42
C ASN A 90 -2.49 -0.08 1.39
N ALA A 91 -3.27 -1.17 1.37
CA ALA A 91 -4.39 -1.32 2.30
C ALA A 91 -3.93 -1.14 3.76
N GLY A 92 -4.64 -0.30 4.51
CA GLY A 92 -4.33 0.01 5.90
C GLY A 92 -5.46 0.71 6.62
N VAL A 93 -5.48 0.61 7.95
CA VAL A 93 -6.42 1.31 8.84
C VAL A 93 -5.68 1.94 10.01
N MET A 94 -6.27 2.98 10.61
CA MET A 94 -5.67 3.74 11.73
C MET A 94 -6.73 4.12 12.78
N PRO A 95 -7.49 3.17 13.37
CA PRO A 95 -8.32 3.44 14.54
C PRO A 95 -7.42 3.66 15.78
N VAL A 96 -6.84 4.85 15.91
CA VAL A 96 -5.95 5.22 17.02
C VAL A 96 -6.72 5.61 18.28
N SER A 97 -6.19 5.23 19.44
CA SER A 97 -6.71 5.53 20.77
C SER A 97 -5.58 5.43 21.80
N ARG A 98 -5.74 6.05 22.97
CA ARG A 98 -4.83 5.79 24.10
C ARG A 98 -4.95 4.31 24.52
N LEU A 99 -3.86 3.73 25.01
CA LEU A 99 -3.85 2.34 25.49
C LEU A 99 -4.80 2.14 26.68
N SER A 100 -4.95 3.17 27.53
CA SER A 100 -5.87 3.15 28.68
C SER A 100 -7.35 3.05 28.29
N GLU A 101 -7.70 3.31 27.03
CA GLU A 101 -9.07 3.15 26.52
C GLU A 101 -9.39 1.68 26.18
N LEU A 102 -8.40 0.77 26.21
CA LEU A 102 -8.58 -0.68 26.04
C LEU A 102 -9.42 -1.09 24.82
N ARG A 103 -9.26 -0.38 23.70
CA ARG A 103 -10.01 -0.63 22.44
C ARG A 103 -9.45 -1.83 21.68
N ILE A 104 -9.47 -3.01 22.31
CA ILE A 104 -8.81 -4.24 21.84
C ILE A 104 -9.21 -4.61 20.41
N ALA A 105 -10.50 -4.54 20.07
CA ALA A 105 -10.97 -4.86 18.72
C ALA A 105 -10.34 -3.97 17.62
N GLU A 106 -10.01 -2.72 17.93
CA GLU A 106 -9.32 -1.81 16.99
C GLU A 106 -7.84 -2.14 16.87
N TRP A 107 -7.23 -2.65 17.94
CA TRP A 107 -5.86 -3.15 17.92
C TRP A 107 -5.76 -4.40 17.04
N GLU A 108 -6.68 -5.35 17.23
CA GLU A 108 -6.78 -6.56 16.40
C GLU A 108 -7.01 -6.18 14.93
N GLN A 109 -7.94 -5.27 14.66
CA GLN A 109 -8.19 -4.78 13.30
C GLN A 109 -6.93 -4.18 12.65
N MET A 110 -6.14 -3.38 13.39
CA MET A 110 -4.87 -2.84 12.89
C MET A 110 -3.85 -3.95 12.61
N ILE A 111 -3.73 -4.95 13.49
CA ILE A 111 -2.81 -6.07 13.29
C ILE A 111 -3.21 -6.89 12.07
N ASP A 112 -4.50 -7.21 11.94
CA ASP A 112 -5.04 -8.03 10.86
C ASP A 112 -4.86 -7.36 9.50
N VAL A 113 -5.13 -6.05 9.39
CA VAL A 113 -4.99 -5.34 8.12
C VAL A 113 -3.54 -4.92 7.87
N ASN A 114 -2.90 -4.23 8.82
CA ASN A 114 -1.63 -3.54 8.57
C ASN A 114 -0.41 -4.48 8.65
N ILE A 115 -0.51 -5.59 9.38
CA ILE A 115 0.58 -6.59 9.49
C ILE A 115 0.23 -7.84 8.71
N LYS A 116 -0.84 -8.55 9.09
CA LYS A 116 -1.18 -9.83 8.43
C LYS A 116 -1.51 -9.62 6.96
N GLY A 117 -2.27 -8.58 6.61
CA GLY A 117 -2.56 -8.25 5.22
C GLY A 117 -1.32 -8.00 4.36
N VAL A 118 -0.28 -7.34 4.90
CA VAL A 118 1.02 -7.17 4.22
C VAL A 118 1.71 -8.51 4.01
N LEU A 119 1.77 -9.35 5.05
CA LEU A 119 2.37 -10.69 4.97
C LEU A 119 1.62 -11.59 3.97
N TYR A 120 0.29 -11.52 3.93
CA TYR A 120 -0.53 -12.27 2.98
C TYR A 120 -0.31 -11.78 1.55
N GLY A 121 -0.16 -10.47 1.35
CA GLY A 121 0.23 -9.91 0.04
C GLY A 121 1.58 -10.45 -0.41
N ILE A 122 2.60 -10.41 0.46
CA ILE A 122 3.93 -10.97 0.18
C ILE A 122 3.81 -12.47 -0.17
N ALA A 123 3.17 -13.26 0.69
CA ALA A 123 3.03 -14.70 0.49
C ALA A 123 2.32 -15.07 -0.82
N ALA A 124 1.35 -14.25 -1.25
CA ALA A 124 0.57 -14.53 -2.46
C ALA A 124 1.34 -14.28 -3.76
N VAL A 125 2.30 -13.35 -3.78
CA VAL A 125 3.04 -12.98 -5.00
C VAL A 125 4.46 -13.55 -5.06
N LEU A 126 5.06 -13.84 -3.90
CA LEU A 126 6.46 -14.21 -3.80
C LEU A 126 6.84 -15.48 -4.59
N PRO A 127 6.05 -16.57 -4.59
CA PRO A 127 6.37 -17.75 -5.40
C PRO A 127 6.49 -17.44 -6.90
N THR A 128 5.53 -16.69 -7.46
CA THR A 128 5.57 -16.28 -8.87
C THR A 128 6.74 -15.33 -9.14
N MET A 129 6.98 -14.34 -8.27
CA MET A 129 8.11 -13.43 -8.47
C MET A 129 9.47 -14.17 -8.44
N ARG A 130 9.60 -15.21 -7.61
CA ARG A 130 10.79 -16.08 -7.60
C ARG A 130 10.91 -16.88 -8.89
N GLU A 131 9.82 -17.45 -9.41
CA GLU A 131 9.82 -18.13 -10.72
C GLU A 131 10.20 -17.19 -11.86
N GLN A 132 9.73 -15.94 -11.81
CA GLN A 132 10.08 -14.88 -12.77
C GLN A 132 11.52 -14.37 -12.62
N GLN A 133 12.21 -14.69 -11.52
CA GLN A 133 13.53 -14.13 -11.15
C GLN A 133 13.53 -12.59 -11.15
N GLY A 134 12.42 -12.02 -10.66
CA GLY A 134 12.24 -10.57 -10.61
C GLY A 134 10.85 -10.19 -10.11
N GLY A 135 10.78 -8.98 -9.57
CA GLY A 135 9.56 -8.40 -9.04
C GLY A 135 9.85 -7.21 -8.13
N HIS A 136 8.80 -6.51 -7.70
CA HIS A 136 8.92 -5.39 -6.78
C HIS A 136 7.76 -5.37 -5.79
N ILE A 137 8.08 -5.47 -4.50
CA ILE A 137 7.10 -5.35 -3.44
C ILE A 137 7.28 -3.97 -2.78
N ILE A 138 6.22 -3.17 -2.81
CA ILE A 138 6.15 -1.84 -2.22
C ILE A 138 5.19 -1.91 -1.04
N ASN A 139 5.68 -1.59 0.16
CA ASN A 139 4.89 -1.58 1.37
C ASN A 139 4.70 -0.15 1.87
N ILE A 140 3.43 0.29 1.98
CA ILE A 140 3.10 1.61 2.52
C ILE A 140 3.14 1.56 4.05
N ALA A 141 4.25 2.04 4.62
CA ALA A 141 4.43 2.22 6.04
C ALA A 141 3.78 3.55 6.50
N SER A 142 4.54 4.36 7.24
CA SER A 142 4.19 5.71 7.71
C SER A 142 5.42 6.31 8.39
N VAL A 143 5.44 7.63 8.61
CA VAL A 143 6.31 8.25 9.62
C VAL A 143 6.08 7.67 11.02
N ALA A 144 4.87 7.17 11.31
CA ALA A 144 4.58 6.42 12.53
C ALA A 144 5.36 5.09 12.65
N GLY A 145 6.00 4.63 11.57
CA GLY A 145 6.96 3.51 11.60
C GLY A 145 8.38 3.92 12.03
N HIS A 146 8.60 5.20 12.29
CA HIS A 146 9.88 5.79 12.71
C HIS A 146 9.79 6.46 14.08
N GLU A 147 8.61 6.90 14.47
CA GLU A 147 8.34 7.56 15.73
C GLU A 147 7.00 7.13 16.32
N VAL A 148 6.87 7.32 17.64
CA VAL A 148 5.65 6.98 18.39
C VAL A 148 5.15 8.24 19.08
N SER A 149 3.84 8.48 18.98
CA SER A 149 3.16 9.60 19.63
C SER A 149 2.04 9.08 20.54
N PRO A 150 1.55 9.89 21.50
CA PRO A 150 0.38 9.52 22.28
C PRO A 150 -0.81 9.11 21.40
N ALA A 151 -1.55 8.08 21.82
CA ALA A 151 -2.63 7.43 21.08
C ALA A 151 -2.24 6.65 19.80
N SER A 152 -1.01 6.80 19.29
CA SER A 152 -0.56 6.08 18.09
C SER A 152 0.13 4.74 18.38
N SER A 153 0.33 4.34 19.64
CA SER A 153 1.19 3.22 20.02
C SER A 153 0.99 1.94 19.19
N VAL A 154 -0.26 1.48 19.02
CA VAL A 154 -0.54 0.27 18.25
C VAL A 154 -0.36 0.49 16.75
N TYR A 155 -0.86 1.61 16.22
CA TYR A 155 -0.66 1.96 14.81
C TYR A 155 0.83 2.06 14.47
N SER A 156 1.60 2.81 15.26
CA SER A 156 3.05 2.90 15.15
C SER A 156 3.69 1.52 15.20
N ALA A 157 3.35 0.68 16.19
CA ALA A 157 3.86 -0.69 16.26
C ALA A 157 3.61 -1.48 14.96
N THR A 158 2.42 -1.37 14.36
CA THR A 158 2.15 -2.01 13.06
C THR A 158 3.04 -1.47 11.94
N LYS A 159 3.31 -0.16 11.91
CA LYS A 159 4.14 0.46 10.87
C LYS A 159 5.64 0.21 11.08
N PHE A 160 6.10 0.08 12.33
CA PHE A 160 7.43 -0.44 12.65
C PHE A 160 7.58 -1.90 12.19
N ALA A 161 6.57 -2.74 12.44
CA ALA A 161 6.57 -4.13 11.96
C ALA A 161 6.66 -4.22 10.44
N VAL A 162 5.88 -3.39 9.70
CA VAL A 162 5.97 -3.33 8.23
C VAL A 162 7.38 -2.99 7.75
N ARG A 163 8.08 -2.06 8.41
CA ARG A 163 9.48 -1.74 8.06
C ARG A 163 10.41 -2.93 8.28
N ALA A 164 10.33 -3.57 9.45
CA ALA A 164 11.14 -4.73 9.77
C ALA A 164 10.90 -5.89 8.79
N ILE A 165 9.62 -6.19 8.48
CA ILE A 165 9.22 -7.20 7.49
C ILE A 165 9.79 -6.88 6.10
N SER A 166 9.70 -5.61 5.68
CA SER A 166 10.18 -5.18 4.36
C SER A 166 11.69 -5.27 4.22
N GLU A 167 12.44 -4.99 5.28
CA GLU A 167 13.90 -5.14 5.31
C GLU A 167 14.31 -6.62 5.33
N GLY A 168 13.61 -7.47 6.09
CA GLY A 168 13.81 -8.92 6.04
C GLY A 168 13.60 -9.48 4.63
N LEU A 169 12.47 -9.12 4.00
CA LEU A 169 12.16 -9.47 2.60
C LEU A 169 13.27 -9.04 1.63
N ARG A 170 13.82 -7.83 1.80
CA ARG A 170 14.93 -7.34 0.97
C ARG A 170 16.18 -8.22 1.12
N GLN A 171 16.55 -8.57 2.35
CA GLN A 171 17.73 -9.38 2.64
C GLN A 171 17.59 -10.79 2.08
N GLU A 172 16.40 -11.38 2.15
CA GLU A 172 16.12 -12.74 1.65
C GLU A 172 16.09 -12.80 0.11
N GLU A 173 15.41 -11.85 -0.54
CA GLU A 173 15.06 -11.98 -1.96
C GLU A 173 15.90 -11.18 -2.94
N SER A 174 16.42 -10.02 -2.53
CA SER A 174 17.18 -9.17 -3.45
C SER A 174 18.46 -9.86 -3.97
N PRO A 175 19.25 -10.58 -3.14
CA PRO A 175 20.48 -11.23 -3.61
C PRO A 175 20.23 -12.50 -4.43
N THR A 176 19.10 -13.16 -4.21
CA THR A 176 18.84 -14.53 -4.69
C THR A 176 17.87 -14.58 -5.87
N SER A 177 16.83 -13.75 -5.83
CA SER A 177 15.71 -13.77 -6.79
C SER A 177 15.51 -12.43 -7.49
N ARG A 178 16.38 -11.43 -7.23
CA ARG A 178 16.32 -10.07 -7.80
C ARG A 178 15.00 -9.34 -7.54
N ILE A 179 14.28 -9.74 -6.49
CA ILE A 179 13.04 -9.08 -6.09
C ILE A 179 13.40 -7.87 -5.24
N ARG A 180 12.88 -6.71 -5.63
CA ARG A 180 13.10 -5.46 -4.90
C ARG A 180 12.05 -5.29 -3.81
N SER A 181 12.46 -4.69 -2.70
CA SER A 181 11.60 -4.27 -1.60
C SER A 181 11.76 -2.77 -1.38
N THR A 182 10.64 -2.05 -1.32
CA THR A 182 10.60 -0.60 -1.04
C THR A 182 9.59 -0.31 0.07
N ILE A 183 10.03 0.45 1.05
CA ILE A 183 9.19 1.06 2.07
C ILE A 183 8.87 2.49 1.62
N ILE A 184 7.60 2.87 1.66
CA ILE A 184 7.21 4.28 1.57
C ILE A 184 6.61 4.67 2.90
N SER A 185 7.15 5.73 3.52
CA SER A 185 6.73 6.25 4.81
C SER A 185 6.12 7.66 4.65
N PRO A 186 4.82 7.76 4.34
CA PRO A 186 4.12 9.02 4.30
C PRO A 186 3.97 9.66 5.69
N GLY A 187 4.09 10.98 5.73
CA GLY A 187 3.56 11.85 6.76
C GLY A 187 2.06 12.07 6.60
N ILE A 188 1.57 13.18 7.13
CA ILE A 188 0.14 13.53 7.08
C ILE A 188 -0.29 13.66 5.61
N THR A 189 -1.15 12.75 5.16
CA THR A 189 -1.58 12.63 3.75
C THR A 189 -3.10 12.60 3.69
N GLU A 190 -3.67 13.35 2.75
CA GLU A 190 -5.11 13.38 2.51
C GLU A 190 -5.61 11.99 2.13
N SER A 191 -6.48 11.43 2.98
CA SER A 191 -7.08 10.12 2.76
C SER A 191 -8.29 9.91 3.67
N GLU A 192 -9.11 8.94 3.31
CA GLU A 192 -10.21 8.46 4.17
C GLU A 192 -9.71 7.71 5.42
N LEU A 193 -8.40 7.57 5.62
CA LEU A 193 -7.82 6.85 6.76
C LEU A 193 -8.23 7.49 8.10
N VAL A 194 -8.36 8.83 8.14
CA VAL A 194 -8.81 9.56 9.34
C VAL A 194 -10.22 9.17 9.76
N ASN A 195 -11.06 8.72 8.82
CA ASN A 195 -12.44 8.28 9.10
C ASN A 195 -12.50 6.94 9.85
N THR A 196 -11.36 6.23 9.98
CA THR A 196 -11.28 5.00 10.77
C THR A 196 -11.09 5.26 12.27
N VAL A 197 -10.73 6.48 12.66
CA VAL A 197 -10.59 6.89 14.06
C VAL A 197 -11.98 6.99 14.70
N LYS A 198 -12.21 6.23 15.78
CA LYS A 198 -13.48 6.25 16.54
C LYS A 198 -13.37 6.90 17.92
N SER A 199 -12.16 7.16 18.41
CA SER A 199 -11.96 7.85 19.70
C SER A 199 -12.39 9.32 19.59
N PRO A 200 -13.34 9.80 20.40
CA PRO A 200 -13.80 11.19 20.34
C PRO A 200 -12.69 12.21 20.64
N GLU A 201 -11.77 11.88 21.55
CA GLU A 201 -10.62 12.73 21.90
C GLU A 201 -9.74 12.97 20.66
N VAL A 202 -9.45 11.91 19.90
CA VAL A 202 -8.61 12.01 18.70
C VAL A 202 -9.36 12.64 17.53
N GLN A 203 -10.66 12.37 17.37
CA GLN A 203 -11.48 13.02 16.35
C GLN A 203 -11.53 14.54 16.50
N ALA A 204 -11.54 15.06 17.73
CA ALA A 204 -11.49 16.50 17.98
C ALA A 204 -10.22 17.16 17.41
N MET A 205 -9.15 16.39 17.18
CA MET A 205 -7.90 16.85 16.59
C MET A 205 -7.83 16.67 15.06
N ALA A 206 -8.80 15.97 14.44
CA ALA A 206 -8.79 15.60 13.02
C ALA A 206 -8.74 16.82 12.08
N GLY A 207 -9.40 17.93 12.44
CA GLY A 207 -9.41 19.16 11.64
C GLY A 207 -8.02 19.77 11.46
N HIS A 208 -7.12 19.62 12.45
CA HIS A 208 -5.76 20.13 12.35
C HIS A 208 -4.90 19.31 11.37
N PHE A 209 -5.10 17.99 11.33
CA PHE A 209 -4.40 17.10 10.39
C PHE A 209 -4.78 17.39 8.93
N SER A 210 -6.05 17.71 8.65
CA SER A 210 -6.50 18.03 7.29
C SER A 210 -5.74 19.24 6.70
N ALA A 211 -5.53 20.29 7.49
CA ALA A 211 -4.87 21.52 7.03
C ALA A 211 -3.37 21.35 6.73
N LEU A 212 -2.72 20.35 7.35
CA LEU A 212 -1.31 20.04 7.16
C LEU A 212 -1.06 18.97 6.10
N SER A 213 -2.12 18.35 5.58
CA SER A 213 -2.01 17.18 4.71
C SER A 213 -1.47 17.51 3.33
N ILE A 214 -0.59 16.65 2.80
CA ILE A 214 -0.26 16.64 1.37
C ILE A 214 -1.24 15.74 0.61
N SER A 215 -1.41 16.01 -0.68
CA SER A 215 -2.21 15.16 -1.57
C SER A 215 -1.65 13.74 -1.66
N SER A 216 -2.54 12.75 -1.73
CA SER A 216 -2.22 11.35 -2.01
C SER A 216 -1.40 11.17 -3.31
N SER A 217 -1.53 12.09 -4.26
CA SER A 217 -0.75 12.07 -5.51
C SER A 217 0.75 12.17 -5.27
N ARG A 218 1.20 12.83 -4.18
CA ARG A 218 2.63 12.91 -3.83
C ARG A 218 3.20 11.56 -3.41
N ILE A 219 2.36 10.71 -2.82
CA ILE A 219 2.75 9.33 -2.49
C ILE A 219 2.72 8.45 -3.74
N ALA A 220 1.75 8.67 -4.64
CA ALA A 220 1.72 8.02 -5.95
C ALA A 220 2.98 8.34 -6.77
N ASP A 221 3.45 9.59 -6.75
CA ASP A 221 4.71 10.01 -7.40
C ASP A 221 5.91 9.22 -6.84
N ALA A 222 5.97 9.00 -5.52
CA ALA A 222 7.01 8.20 -4.88
C ALA A 222 6.94 6.71 -5.26
N ILE A 223 5.73 6.14 -5.34
CA ILE A 223 5.51 4.77 -5.84
C ILE A 223 6.01 4.66 -7.29
N LEU A 224 5.60 5.58 -8.15
CA LEU A 224 6.02 5.62 -9.55
C LEU A 224 7.55 5.71 -9.66
N TYR A 225 8.18 6.60 -8.88
CA TYR A 225 9.63 6.76 -8.87
C TYR A 225 10.35 5.44 -8.54
N ALA A 226 9.88 4.72 -7.51
CA ALA A 226 10.46 3.44 -7.12
C ALA A 226 10.26 2.36 -8.19
N VAL A 227 9.04 2.23 -8.74
CA VAL A 227 8.75 1.24 -9.80
C VAL A 227 9.56 1.50 -11.06
N ASN A 228 9.77 2.78 -11.41
CA ASN A 228 10.41 3.19 -12.65
C ASN A 228 11.94 3.08 -12.61
N GLN A 229 12.56 2.77 -11.46
CA GLN A 229 14.00 2.52 -11.42
C GLN A 229 14.38 1.28 -12.23
N PRO A 230 15.57 1.25 -12.86
CA PRO A 230 16.12 0.05 -13.50
C PRO A 230 16.19 -1.14 -12.53
N GLU A 231 16.20 -2.37 -13.06
CA GLU A 231 16.14 -3.60 -12.26
C GLU A 231 17.34 -3.81 -11.33
N ASP A 232 18.50 -3.25 -11.67
CA ASP A 232 19.71 -3.26 -10.85
C ASP A 232 19.70 -2.26 -9.68
N THR A 233 18.64 -1.44 -9.59
CA THR A 233 18.54 -0.34 -8.64
C THR A 233 17.39 -0.57 -7.67
N GLY A 234 17.71 -0.69 -6.38
CA GLY A 234 16.76 -0.78 -5.28
C GLY A 234 16.60 0.55 -4.54
N VAL A 235 15.40 1.14 -4.55
CA VAL A 235 15.06 2.26 -3.66
C VAL A 235 14.41 1.67 -2.42
N ASN A 236 15.16 1.49 -1.33
CA ASN A 236 14.67 0.69 -0.21
C ASN A 236 13.75 1.45 0.75
N GLU A 237 13.91 2.77 0.89
CA GLU A 237 13.03 3.58 1.72
C GLU A 237 12.85 4.99 1.15
N ILE A 238 11.62 5.48 1.14
CA ILE A 238 11.28 6.87 0.85
C ILE A 238 10.45 7.40 2.02
N VAL A 239 10.96 8.40 2.73
CA VAL A 239 10.21 9.14 3.75
C VAL A 239 9.76 10.47 3.15
N ILE A 240 8.46 10.74 3.16
CA ILE A 240 7.88 11.95 2.55
C ILE A 240 6.91 12.60 3.53
N ARG A 241 7.09 13.89 3.80
CA ARG A 241 6.29 14.66 4.77
C ARG A 241 5.80 15.96 4.12
N PRO A 242 4.67 16.52 4.57
CA PRO A 242 4.40 17.95 4.38
C PRO A 242 5.56 18.77 4.94
N THR A 243 5.98 19.82 4.25
CA THR A 243 7.05 20.73 4.72
C THR A 243 6.70 21.42 6.03
N VAL A 244 5.40 21.50 6.35
CA VAL A 244 4.86 22.09 7.58
C VAL A 244 4.68 21.07 8.71
N GLN A 245 4.95 19.78 8.47
CA GLN A 245 4.96 18.77 9.52
C GLN A 245 6.29 18.85 10.28
N PRO A 246 6.26 19.08 11.61
CA PRO A 246 7.48 19.19 12.42
C PRO A 246 8.27 17.88 12.52
#